data_AF-A0A916AB77-F1
#
_entry.id   AF-A0A916AB77-F1
#
_cell.length_a   1.000
_cell.length_b   1.000
_cell.length_c   1.000
_cell.angle_alpha   90.00
_cell.angle_beta   90.00
_cell.angle_gamma   90.00
#
_symmetry.space_group_name_H-M   'P 1'
#
loop_
_entity.id
_entity.type
_entity.pdbx_description
1 polymer ?
#
loop_
_entity_poly.entity_id
_entity_poly.type
_entity_poly.pdbx_seq_one_letter_code
_entity_poly.pdbx_strand_id
1 'polypeptide(L)'
;MTPHLPILTRRGTLRLGLAASFARAWPAVAQAPEGQRTGPAPEGPRVALVIGNAAYDAAPLPNAANDARAMAALLAEMGFRVVTVRDAGRARMEQALAQARELLAGRGGTGLLYYAGHGLQLDWRNYLLPVDAAPASAAEVPRLAFDIQVALDAFREAGNRMNIVVLDACRDNPFGRSATGRGLAPLDAPPGSFLAYATAPGNVAEDGTAADGNGLYTRFLLQELRRPEAHIEDVFKRVRLQVRRASQGRQVPWESTSLEDDFVFASGAKPPVPPPAEREAQMRRELADWEAVRTTQKADALFDYLQRYPDGWFAEPAQYRLDRLQAPQVLAQADPRLAAPPRPGADRWALGDTLVWEQLDRRSGRIERIEERVTGRDGERVLINGGTIVRDPMGAQLQNAHGRIDPPLLLAPADIAVGKRWRSATRLPLDGGAPWQGAIEARAVALEDIAVPAGSYRAFRVEFRGELVRAASKLVLEETHWLDPATLHVLRQELRWHEDGALRADTSRRLLSFTRQPMPSRPAAPAYRRY
;
A
#
# COMPACT_ATOMS: atom_id res chain seq x y z
N MET A 1 58.05 -98.91 7.25
CA MET A 1 58.54 -97.81 6.40
C MET A 1 57.77 -96.56 6.79
N THR A 2 58.52 -95.57 7.22
CA THR A 2 58.39 -95.00 8.56
C THR A 2 57.42 -93.79 8.63
N PRO A 3 56.70 -93.63 9.75
CA PRO A 3 55.50 -92.81 9.87
C PRO A 3 55.75 -91.53 10.69
N HIS A 4 54.75 -90.66 10.84
CA HIS A 4 54.21 -90.26 12.16
C HIS A 4 53.22 -89.07 12.07
N LEU A 5 51.94 -89.42 12.23
CA LEU A 5 50.92 -88.71 13.02
C LEU A 5 51.43 -88.49 14.48
N PRO A 6 50.88 -87.59 15.33
CA PRO A 6 49.43 -87.48 15.63
C PRO A 6 48.87 -86.06 15.97
N ILE A 7 47.58 -85.77 15.68
CA ILE A 7 46.33 -85.89 16.49
C ILE A 7 46.24 -84.95 17.70
N LEU A 8 45.19 -84.10 17.73
CA LEU A 8 44.16 -83.99 18.81
C LEU A 8 43.12 -82.90 18.40
N THR A 9 41.98 -83.28 17.82
CA THR A 9 40.63 -83.41 18.42
C THR A 9 39.98 -82.20 19.11
N ARG A 10 38.77 -81.91 18.59
CA ARG A 10 37.47 -81.62 19.24
C ARG A 10 37.01 -80.16 19.43
N ARG A 11 35.87 -79.92 18.72
CA ARG A 11 34.57 -79.37 19.16
C ARG A 11 34.50 -77.92 19.65
N GLY A 12 33.53 -77.19 19.08
CA GLY A 12 32.81 -76.16 19.84
C GLY A 12 32.23 -75.03 19.01
N THR A 13 30.94 -75.11 18.75
CA THR A 13 29.94 -74.02 18.65
C THR A 13 30.38 -72.62 19.09
N LEU A 14 30.03 -71.59 18.32
CA LEU A 14 29.02 -70.55 18.63
C LEU A 14 29.20 -69.35 17.68
N ARG A 15 28.11 -68.97 16.99
CA ARG A 15 28.00 -67.68 16.31
C ARG A 15 27.79 -66.59 17.37
N LEU A 16 28.67 -65.60 17.41
CA LEU A 16 28.44 -64.33 18.08
C LEU A 16 28.74 -63.19 17.12
N GLY A 17 27.82 -62.23 17.07
CA GLY A 17 27.84 -61.08 16.17
C GLY A 17 28.94 -60.07 16.53
N LEU A 18 29.31 -59.29 15.52
CA LEU A 18 30.15 -58.12 15.66
C LEU A 18 29.35 -56.89 15.20
N ALA A 19 28.83 -56.16 16.17
CA ALA A 19 28.48 -54.76 16.04
C ALA A 19 29.74 -53.95 16.38
N ALA A 20 30.22 -53.14 15.45
CA ALA A 20 31.35 -52.25 15.66
C ALA A 20 30.86 -50.89 16.18
N SER A 21 31.27 -50.57 17.41
CA SER A 21 31.02 -49.31 18.10
C SER A 21 31.99 -48.22 17.65
N PHE A 22 31.47 -47.04 17.28
CA PHE A 22 32.20 -45.77 17.34
C PHE A 22 31.44 -44.83 18.28
N ALA A 23 31.85 -44.79 19.55
CA ALA A 23 31.36 -43.81 20.52
C ALA A 23 32.19 -42.52 20.36
N ARG A 24 31.55 -41.43 19.91
CA ARG A 24 32.05 -40.06 20.09
C ARG A 24 31.42 -39.48 21.35
N ALA A 25 32.24 -39.18 22.35
CA ALA A 25 31.84 -38.45 23.54
C ALA A 25 31.48 -37.00 23.17
N TRP A 26 30.27 -36.58 23.53
CA TRP A 26 29.83 -35.18 23.46
C TRP A 26 30.10 -34.54 24.84
N PRO A 27 30.74 -33.36 24.93
CA PRO A 27 30.89 -32.70 26.21
C PRO A 27 29.53 -32.20 26.72
N ALA A 28 29.25 -32.45 28.00
CA ALA A 28 28.06 -31.98 28.68
C ALA A 28 28.02 -30.45 28.70
N VAL A 29 26.99 -29.86 28.09
CA VAL A 29 26.69 -28.43 28.22
C VAL A 29 26.11 -28.20 29.61
N ALA A 30 26.84 -27.45 30.44
CA ALA A 30 26.35 -26.97 31.72
C ALA A 30 25.12 -26.09 31.52
N GLN A 31 24.01 -26.44 32.17
CA GLN A 31 22.78 -25.64 32.18
C GLN A 31 23.04 -24.36 32.99
N ALA A 32 22.93 -23.21 32.32
CA ALA A 32 22.89 -21.92 32.98
C ALA A 32 21.60 -21.81 33.83
N PRO A 33 21.63 -21.13 34.99
CA PRO A 33 20.45 -20.98 35.83
C PRO A 33 19.35 -20.24 35.06
N GLU A 34 18.13 -20.78 35.10
CA GLU A 34 16.93 -20.18 34.53
C GLU A 34 16.75 -18.77 35.09
N GLY A 35 17.08 -17.77 34.26
CA GLY A 35 16.72 -16.39 34.53
C GLY A 35 15.20 -16.30 34.67
N GLN A 36 14.75 -15.75 35.80
CA GLN A 36 13.37 -15.33 36.01
C GLN A 36 12.86 -14.63 34.75
N ARG A 37 11.93 -15.29 34.05
CA ARG A 37 11.11 -14.64 33.03
C ARG A 37 10.30 -13.57 33.76
N THR A 38 10.73 -12.32 33.65
CA THR A 38 9.89 -11.17 33.98
C THR A 38 8.58 -11.32 33.23
N GLY A 39 7.44 -11.31 33.94
CA GLY A 39 6.13 -11.32 33.31
C GLY A 39 5.99 -10.16 32.31
N PRO A 40 5.03 -10.21 31.38
CA PRO A 40 4.77 -9.08 30.48
C PRO A 40 4.61 -7.80 31.31
N ALA A 41 5.27 -6.73 30.86
CA ALA A 41 5.14 -5.41 31.48
C ALA A 41 3.64 -5.06 31.59
N PRO A 42 3.21 -4.38 32.67
CA PRO A 42 1.81 -3.97 32.80
C PRO A 42 1.41 -3.14 31.58
N GLU A 43 0.31 -3.51 30.91
CA GLU A 43 -0.23 -2.73 29.79
C GLU A 43 -0.51 -1.29 30.27
N GLY A 44 0.17 -0.30 29.68
CA GLY A 44 -0.05 1.10 29.98
C GLY A 44 -1.51 1.53 29.70
N PRO A 45 -1.95 2.71 30.19
CA PRO A 45 -3.33 3.16 30.05
C PRO A 45 -3.76 3.26 28.58
N ARG A 46 -5.01 2.87 28.32
CA ARG A 46 -5.68 3.07 27.02
C ARG A 46 -6.52 4.34 27.07
N VAL A 47 -6.22 5.32 26.22
CA VAL A 47 -6.96 6.59 26.16
C VAL A 47 -7.38 6.86 24.72
N ALA A 48 -8.64 7.21 24.51
CA ALA A 48 -9.18 7.58 23.22
C ALA A 48 -9.69 9.02 23.23
N LEU A 49 -9.29 9.82 22.25
CA LEU A 49 -9.90 11.07 21.87
C LEU A 49 -10.84 10.82 20.69
N VAL A 50 -12.13 11.04 20.87
CA VAL A 50 -13.16 10.77 19.87
C VAL A 50 -13.85 12.09 19.53
N ILE A 51 -13.73 12.53 18.28
CA ILE A 51 -14.26 13.82 17.81
C ILE A 51 -15.27 13.55 16.68
N GLY A 52 -16.47 14.13 16.79
CA GLY A 52 -17.50 14.07 15.76
C GLY A 52 -18.07 15.44 15.43
N ASN A 53 -17.70 16.01 14.30
CA ASN A 53 -18.21 17.31 13.85
C ASN A 53 -19.21 17.10 12.71
N ALA A 54 -20.46 17.49 12.95
CA ALA A 54 -21.59 17.30 12.06
C ALA A 54 -22.27 18.62 11.70
N ALA A 55 -22.42 19.53 12.67
CA ALA A 55 -23.21 20.76 12.57
C ALA A 55 -22.45 21.92 11.90
N TYR A 56 -21.92 21.71 10.70
CA TYR A 56 -21.35 22.78 9.89
C TYR A 56 -22.44 23.61 9.21
N ASP A 57 -22.30 24.95 9.21
CA ASP A 57 -23.29 25.85 8.62
C ASP A 57 -23.49 25.62 7.10
N ALA A 58 -22.41 25.36 6.37
CA ALA A 58 -22.44 25.27 4.89
C ALA A 58 -22.61 23.84 4.35
N ALA A 59 -22.14 22.83 5.09
CA ALA A 59 -22.11 21.43 4.66
C ALA A 59 -22.29 20.49 5.86
N PRO A 60 -23.51 20.36 6.39
CA PRO A 60 -23.75 19.48 7.52
C PRO A 60 -23.51 18.01 7.16
N LEU A 61 -22.93 17.24 8.10
CA LEU A 61 -22.72 15.80 7.97
C LEU A 61 -23.65 15.07 8.94
N PRO A 62 -24.77 14.49 8.47
CA PRO A 62 -25.80 13.94 9.35
C PRO A 62 -25.31 12.83 10.30
N ASN A 63 -24.29 12.06 9.92
CA ASN A 63 -23.88 10.89 10.70
C ASN A 63 -22.63 11.09 11.57
N ALA A 64 -21.77 12.06 11.30
CA ALA A 64 -20.50 12.25 12.03
C ALA A 64 -20.65 12.35 13.57
N ALA A 65 -21.71 12.99 14.07
CA ALA A 65 -21.98 13.07 15.51
C ALA A 65 -22.51 11.75 16.10
N ASN A 66 -23.21 10.94 15.29
CA ASN A 66 -23.62 9.59 15.69
C ASN A 66 -22.46 8.62 15.69
N ASP A 67 -21.60 8.72 14.67
CA ASP A 67 -20.39 7.93 14.53
C ASP A 67 -19.47 8.08 15.74
N ALA A 68 -19.17 9.32 16.13
CA ALA A 68 -18.40 9.61 17.33
C ALA A 68 -19.07 9.07 18.61
N ARG A 69 -20.40 9.18 18.73
CA ARG A 69 -21.13 8.66 19.90
C ARG A 69 -21.03 7.13 19.97
N ALA A 70 -21.22 6.44 18.86
CA ALA A 70 -21.17 4.98 18.81
C ALA A 70 -19.75 4.45 19.04
N MET A 71 -18.74 5.11 18.46
CA MET A 71 -17.34 4.77 18.66
C MET A 71 -16.88 4.99 20.10
N ALA A 72 -17.26 6.12 20.70
CA ALA A 72 -16.95 6.41 22.10
C ALA A 72 -17.52 5.36 23.05
N ALA A 73 -18.79 4.98 22.86
CA ALA A 73 -19.42 3.94 23.67
C ALA A 73 -18.67 2.60 23.55
N LEU A 74 -18.35 2.19 22.31
CA LEU A 74 -17.66 0.93 22.07
C LEU A 74 -16.24 0.89 22.65
N LEU A 75 -15.46 1.97 22.49
CA LEU A 75 -14.11 2.04 23.04
C LEU A 75 -14.12 2.04 24.57
N ALA A 76 -15.12 2.67 25.19
CA ALA A 76 -15.30 2.63 26.64
C ALA A 76 -15.62 1.19 27.13
N GLU A 77 -16.47 0.45 26.41
CA GLU A 77 -16.72 -0.98 26.67
C GLU A 77 -15.44 -1.83 26.57
N MET A 78 -14.48 -1.40 25.73
CA MET A 78 -13.17 -2.05 25.50
C MET A 78 -12.06 -1.55 26.44
N GLY A 79 -12.42 -0.83 27.50
CA GLY A 79 -11.48 -0.41 28.55
C GLY A 79 -10.66 0.84 28.22
N PHE A 80 -11.00 1.58 27.15
CA PHE A 80 -10.42 2.90 26.93
C PHE A 80 -11.03 3.93 27.88
N ARG A 81 -10.21 4.85 28.38
CA ARG A 81 -10.69 6.13 28.92
C ARG A 81 -10.97 7.06 27.74
N VAL A 82 -12.24 7.40 27.52
CA VAL A 82 -12.64 8.15 26.32
C VAL A 82 -12.89 9.62 26.64
N VAL A 83 -12.18 10.51 25.96
CA VAL A 83 -12.48 11.95 25.85
C VAL A 83 -13.29 12.15 24.58
N THR A 84 -14.59 12.43 24.71
CA THR A 84 -15.48 12.61 23.55
C THR A 84 -15.84 14.07 23.35
N VAL A 85 -15.75 14.53 22.11
CA VAL A 85 -16.15 15.88 21.71
C VAL A 85 -17.04 15.79 20.48
N ARG A 86 -18.14 16.54 20.46
CA ARG A 86 -19.02 16.66 19.30
C ARG A 86 -19.29 18.11 18.98
N ASP A 87 -19.39 18.41 17.68
CA ASP A 87 -19.67 19.74 17.13
C ASP A 87 -18.82 20.82 17.79
N ALA A 88 -17.51 20.62 17.77
CA ALA A 88 -16.56 21.47 18.46
C ALA A 88 -15.89 22.48 17.54
N GLY A 89 -15.76 23.69 18.07
CA GLY A 89 -14.82 24.68 17.58
C GLY A 89 -13.37 24.35 17.94
N ARG A 90 -12.44 25.06 17.31
CA ARG A 90 -10.99 24.77 17.40
C ARG A 90 -10.49 24.67 18.84
N ALA A 91 -10.83 25.67 19.67
CA ALA A 91 -10.36 25.75 21.06
C ALA A 91 -10.78 24.53 21.90
N ARG A 92 -12.00 24.02 21.68
CA ARG A 92 -12.51 22.85 22.40
C ARG A 92 -11.83 21.56 21.96
N MET A 93 -11.47 21.44 20.68
CA MET A 93 -10.66 20.31 20.18
C MET A 93 -9.25 20.32 20.81
N GLU A 94 -8.61 21.50 20.90
CA GLU A 94 -7.30 21.65 21.53
C GLU A 94 -7.32 21.30 23.02
N GLN A 95 -8.34 21.76 23.76
CA GLN A 95 -8.55 21.40 25.16
C GLN A 95 -8.72 19.89 25.37
N ALA A 96 -9.49 19.24 24.49
CA ALA A 96 -9.70 17.80 24.56
C ALA A 96 -8.43 16.99 24.23
N LEU A 97 -7.60 17.47 23.29
CA LEU A 97 -6.29 16.88 23.06
C LEU A 97 -5.38 17.01 24.28
N ALA A 98 -5.34 18.19 24.91
CA ALA A 98 -4.58 18.40 26.13
C ALA A 98 -5.02 17.45 27.26
N GLN A 99 -6.33 17.29 27.44
CA GLN A 99 -6.89 16.34 28.41
C GLN A 99 -6.50 14.89 28.09
N ALA A 100 -6.59 14.47 26.82
CA ALA A 100 -6.17 13.12 26.41
C ALA A 100 -4.67 12.88 26.67
N ARG A 101 -3.83 13.87 26.37
CA ARG A 101 -2.38 13.84 26.63
C ARG A 101 -2.07 13.68 28.13
N GLU A 102 -2.75 14.43 28.99
CA GLU A 102 -2.57 14.33 30.45
C GLU A 102 -2.94 12.94 31.00
N LEU A 103 -3.97 12.29 30.43
CA LEU A 103 -4.36 10.94 30.83
C LEU A 103 -3.30 9.88 30.45
N LEU A 104 -2.54 10.14 29.38
CA LEU A 104 -1.50 9.27 28.83
C LEU A 104 -0.10 9.47 29.44
N ALA A 105 0.23 10.71 29.80
CA ALA A 105 1.60 11.15 30.10
C ALA A 105 2.39 10.24 31.05
N GLY A 106 3.56 9.77 30.58
CA GLY A 106 4.57 9.07 31.37
C GLY A 106 4.24 7.61 31.72
N ARG A 107 3.27 7.00 31.03
CA ARG A 107 2.71 5.70 31.41
C ARG A 107 2.87 4.59 30.36
N GLY A 108 3.56 4.84 29.24
CA GLY A 108 3.77 3.82 28.20
C GLY A 108 2.47 3.29 27.59
N GLY A 109 1.43 4.13 27.51
CA GLY A 109 0.06 3.75 27.16
C GLY A 109 -0.21 3.63 25.66
N THR A 110 -1.48 3.36 25.33
CA THR A 110 -2.01 3.41 23.96
C THR A 110 -2.91 4.63 23.82
N GLY A 111 -2.53 5.55 22.92
CA GLY A 111 -3.37 6.68 22.52
C GLY A 111 -4.15 6.35 21.25
N LEU A 112 -5.44 6.67 21.23
CA LEU A 112 -6.29 6.55 20.04
C LEU A 112 -6.92 7.91 19.71
N LEU A 113 -6.82 8.37 18.47
CA LEU A 113 -7.62 9.47 17.93
C LEU A 113 -8.62 8.87 16.93
N TYR A 114 -9.91 9.11 17.14
CA TYR A 114 -10.94 8.89 16.16
C TYR A 114 -11.58 10.23 15.78
N TYR A 115 -11.67 10.51 14.49
CA TYR A 115 -12.32 11.72 13.98
C TYR A 115 -13.34 11.38 12.90
N ALA A 116 -14.57 11.88 13.06
CA ALA A 116 -15.59 11.94 12.03
C ALA A 116 -15.97 13.40 11.75
N GLY A 117 -15.96 13.83 10.48
CA GLY A 117 -16.27 15.22 10.12
C GLY A 117 -15.62 15.69 8.82
N HIS A 118 -15.57 17.00 8.56
CA HIS A 118 -14.84 17.53 7.43
C HIS A 118 -13.33 17.55 7.66
N GLY A 119 -12.56 17.14 6.66
CA GLY A 119 -11.10 17.21 6.68
C GLY A 119 -10.57 17.73 5.36
N LEU A 120 -9.43 18.42 5.41
CA LEU A 120 -8.81 19.00 4.22
C LEU A 120 -7.29 18.88 4.26
N GLN A 121 -6.69 18.87 3.07
CA GLN A 121 -5.24 18.85 2.90
C GLN A 121 -4.74 20.21 2.44
N LEU A 122 -3.62 20.63 3.04
CA LEU A 122 -2.81 21.74 2.54
C LEU A 122 -1.33 21.40 2.70
N ASP A 123 -0.55 21.54 1.63
CA ASP A 123 0.91 21.32 1.62
C ASP A 123 1.35 19.99 2.24
N TRP A 124 0.64 18.91 1.88
CA TRP A 124 0.86 17.54 2.37
C TRP A 124 0.58 17.34 3.87
N ARG A 125 -0.05 18.31 4.53
CA ARG A 125 -0.54 18.21 5.91
C ARG A 125 -2.05 18.02 5.91
N ASN A 126 -2.51 17.31 6.93
CA ASN A 126 -3.92 16.99 7.12
C ASN A 126 -4.49 17.83 8.24
N TYR A 127 -5.62 18.47 7.96
CA TYR A 127 -6.33 19.32 8.90
C TYR A 127 -7.75 18.81 9.09
N LEU A 128 -8.16 18.70 10.36
CA LEU A 128 -9.53 18.43 10.77
C LEU A 128 -10.25 19.77 10.90
N LEU A 129 -11.45 19.87 10.34
CA LEU A 129 -12.18 21.14 10.33
C LEU A 129 -13.11 21.26 11.54
N PRO A 130 -12.90 22.24 12.42
CA PRO A 130 -13.86 22.61 13.47
C PRO A 130 -15.19 23.09 12.90
N VAL A 131 -16.29 22.98 13.64
CA VAL A 131 -17.61 23.46 13.15
C VAL A 131 -17.69 24.99 13.01
N ASP A 132 -16.83 25.72 13.73
CA ASP A 132 -16.73 27.19 13.69
C ASP A 132 -15.71 27.69 12.65
N ALA A 133 -15.08 26.79 11.88
CA ALA A 133 -14.07 27.15 10.91
C ALA A 133 -14.68 27.37 9.51
N ALA A 134 -14.51 28.58 8.99
CA ALA A 134 -14.87 28.95 7.61
C ALA A 134 -13.65 29.58 6.90
N PRO A 135 -12.62 28.80 6.53
CA PRO A 135 -11.45 29.34 5.86
C PRO A 135 -11.80 29.83 4.46
N ALA A 136 -11.59 31.11 4.17
CA ALA A 136 -11.81 31.69 2.85
C ALA A 136 -10.63 31.43 1.88
N SER A 137 -9.44 31.13 2.41
CA SER A 137 -8.22 30.94 1.62
C SER A 137 -7.31 29.86 2.22
N ALA A 138 -6.39 29.32 1.39
CA ALA A 138 -5.41 28.32 1.81
C ALA A 138 -4.59 28.79 3.02
N ALA A 139 -4.22 30.07 3.02
CA ALA A 139 -3.39 30.68 4.05
C ALA A 139 -4.08 30.71 5.43
N GLU A 140 -5.42 30.64 5.48
CA GLU A 140 -6.17 30.64 6.74
C GLU A 140 -6.31 29.25 7.36
N VAL A 141 -6.11 28.18 6.58
CA VAL A 141 -6.28 26.80 7.05
C VAL A 141 -5.45 26.50 8.31
N PRO A 142 -4.13 26.79 8.37
CA PRO A 142 -3.35 26.49 9.58
C PRO A 142 -3.82 27.27 10.82
N ARG A 143 -4.46 28.42 10.62
CA ARG A 143 -4.98 29.30 11.68
C ARG A 143 -6.40 28.93 12.12
N LEU A 144 -7.21 28.30 11.27
CA LEU A 144 -8.61 27.99 11.59
C LEU A 144 -8.88 26.51 11.82
N ALA A 145 -8.11 25.63 11.20
CA ALA A 145 -8.28 24.19 11.29
C ALA A 145 -7.35 23.56 12.35
N PHE A 146 -7.60 22.30 12.66
CA PHE A 146 -6.83 21.53 13.62
C PHE A 146 -5.87 20.58 12.89
N ASP A 147 -4.56 20.77 13.06
CA ASP A 147 -3.55 19.95 12.38
C ASP A 147 -3.40 18.58 13.05
N ILE A 148 -3.53 17.50 12.28
CA ILE A 148 -3.42 16.13 12.80
C ILE A 148 -2.02 15.86 13.36
N GLN A 149 -0.98 16.50 12.83
CA GLN A 149 0.38 16.33 13.36
C GLN A 149 0.49 16.76 14.80
N VAL A 150 -0.27 17.78 15.23
CA VAL A 150 -0.29 18.22 16.63
C VAL A 150 -0.81 17.11 17.55
N ALA A 151 -1.79 16.31 17.09
CA ALA A 151 -2.28 15.17 17.87
C ALA A 151 -1.26 14.02 17.93
N LEU A 152 -0.60 13.71 16.80
CA LEU A 152 0.46 12.70 16.75
C LEU A 152 1.66 13.07 17.61
N ASP A 153 2.10 14.33 17.54
CA ASP A 153 3.18 14.86 18.36
C ASP A 153 2.80 14.85 19.85
N ALA A 154 1.57 15.25 20.21
CA ALA A 154 1.10 15.21 21.59
C ALA A 154 1.10 13.78 22.17
N PHE A 155 0.72 12.78 21.39
CA PHE A 155 0.75 11.39 21.81
C PHE A 155 2.19 10.83 21.90
N ARG A 156 3.07 11.21 20.98
CA ARG A 156 4.50 10.88 21.06
C ARG A 156 5.14 11.47 22.31
N GLU A 157 4.91 12.76 22.57
CA GLU A 157 5.41 13.47 23.76
C GLU A 157 4.90 12.91 25.07
N ALA A 158 3.70 12.31 25.08
CA ALA A 158 3.17 11.61 26.25
C ALA A 158 3.94 10.32 26.60
N GLY A 159 4.83 9.85 25.71
CA GLY A 159 5.60 8.61 25.89
C GLY A 159 4.76 7.36 25.65
N ASN A 160 3.76 7.45 24.75
CA ASN A 160 2.96 6.30 24.37
C ASN A 160 3.79 5.23 23.68
N ARG A 161 3.48 3.96 23.97
CA ARG A 161 4.03 2.83 23.21
C ARG A 161 3.35 2.72 21.84
N MET A 162 2.06 3.04 21.78
CA MET A 162 1.25 2.88 20.59
C MET A 162 0.31 4.06 20.35
N ASN A 163 0.22 4.50 19.09
CA ASN A 163 -0.64 5.59 18.65
C ASN A 163 -1.54 5.14 17.49
N ILE A 164 -2.84 5.12 17.69
CA ILE A 164 -3.81 4.74 16.68
C ILE A 164 -4.55 6.00 16.23
N VAL A 165 -4.61 6.28 14.93
CA VAL A 165 -5.39 7.39 14.38
C VAL A 165 -6.35 6.85 13.33
N VAL A 166 -7.64 7.13 13.49
CA VAL A 166 -8.71 6.70 12.60
C VAL A 166 -9.46 7.93 12.11
N LEU A 167 -9.45 8.14 10.79
CA LEU A 167 -10.02 9.33 10.16
C LEU A 167 -11.19 8.93 9.25
N ASP A 168 -12.41 9.11 9.76
CA ASP A 168 -13.68 9.01 9.03
C ASP A 168 -14.13 10.39 8.53
N ALA A 169 -13.26 11.03 7.75
CA ALA A 169 -13.49 12.39 7.29
C ALA A 169 -14.08 12.45 5.87
N CYS A 170 -15.18 13.19 5.71
CA CYS A 170 -15.78 13.55 4.42
C CYS A 170 -15.04 14.73 3.79
N ARG A 171 -14.77 14.61 2.48
CA ARG A 171 -13.66 15.30 1.79
C ARG A 171 -14.12 16.21 0.65
N ASP A 172 -15.34 16.72 0.73
CA ASP A 172 -15.72 17.89 -0.06
C ASP A 172 -15.26 19.13 0.69
N ASN A 173 -14.45 19.97 0.02
CA ASN A 173 -14.11 21.29 0.53
C ASN A 173 -15.35 22.19 0.33
N PRO A 174 -16.10 22.53 1.40
CA PRO A 174 -17.31 23.34 1.26
C PRO A 174 -17.01 24.80 0.89
N PHE A 175 -15.76 25.24 1.01
CA PHE A 175 -15.37 26.66 1.07
C PHE A 175 -14.56 27.15 -0.15
N GLY A 176 -14.72 26.51 -1.31
CA GLY A 176 -14.16 26.98 -2.58
C GLY A 176 -12.68 26.66 -2.79
N ARG A 177 -12.11 27.11 -3.93
CA ARG A 177 -10.84 26.71 -4.59
C ARG A 177 -9.52 26.77 -3.77
N SER A 178 -9.61 26.96 -2.47
CA SER A 178 -8.55 27.35 -1.54
C SER A 178 -7.76 26.19 -0.91
N ALA A 179 -7.94 24.94 -1.36
CA ALA A 179 -7.16 23.79 -0.89
C ALA A 179 -6.52 23.06 -2.08
N THR A 180 -5.27 22.66 -1.95
CA THR A 180 -4.42 22.19 -3.06
C THR A 180 -4.68 20.73 -3.49
N GLY A 181 -5.67 20.06 -2.90
CA GLY A 181 -6.05 18.69 -3.27
C GLY A 181 -7.43 18.27 -2.77
N ARG A 182 -8.07 17.32 -3.47
CA ARG A 182 -9.25 16.60 -2.98
C ARG A 182 -8.80 15.55 -1.96
N GLY A 183 -9.35 15.60 -0.75
CA GLY A 183 -9.08 14.62 0.29
C GLY A 183 -7.92 14.93 1.24
N LEU A 184 -7.54 13.92 2.05
CA LEU A 184 -6.40 13.99 2.96
C LEU A 184 -5.13 13.49 2.26
N ALA A 185 -4.01 14.11 2.60
CA ALA A 185 -2.69 13.65 2.24
C ALA A 185 -2.43 12.26 2.81
N PRO A 186 -1.79 11.35 2.04
CA PRO A 186 -1.22 10.16 2.64
C PRO A 186 -0.13 10.59 3.64
N LEU A 187 -0.23 10.08 4.87
CA LEU A 187 0.80 10.25 5.90
C LEU A 187 1.46 8.90 6.19
N ASP A 188 2.79 8.88 6.23
CA ASP A 188 3.56 7.74 6.72
C ASP A 188 3.38 7.64 8.24
N ALA A 189 3.03 6.45 8.73
CA ALA A 189 2.87 6.24 10.16
C ALA A 189 4.23 6.42 10.86
N PRO A 190 4.33 7.30 11.87
CA PRO A 190 5.51 7.34 12.73
C PRO A 190 5.72 5.98 13.43
N PRO A 191 6.94 5.66 13.90
CA PRO A 191 7.18 4.44 14.67
C PRO A 191 6.17 4.29 15.83
N GLY A 192 5.68 3.07 16.04
CA GLY A 192 4.65 2.77 17.04
C GLY A 192 3.27 3.33 16.69
N SER A 193 3.00 3.71 15.43
CA SER A 193 1.71 4.28 15.02
C SER A 193 0.98 3.45 13.97
N PHE A 194 -0.35 3.50 14.04
CA PHE A 194 -1.29 2.94 13.06
C PHE A 194 -2.24 4.04 12.60
N LEU A 195 -2.23 4.36 11.31
CA LEU A 195 -3.08 5.37 10.69
C LEU A 195 -4.09 4.69 9.78
N ALA A 196 -5.38 4.93 9.99
CA ALA A 196 -6.47 4.41 9.19
C ALA A 196 -7.32 5.55 8.63
N TYR A 197 -7.68 5.43 7.36
CA TYR A 197 -8.50 6.37 6.62
C TYR A 197 -9.74 5.66 6.10
N ALA A 198 -10.91 6.27 6.23
CA ALA A 198 -12.16 5.71 5.72
C ALA A 198 -12.20 5.55 4.19
N THR A 199 -11.30 6.23 3.47
CA THR A 199 -11.18 6.13 2.02
C THR A 199 -9.74 6.42 1.57
N ALA A 200 -9.35 5.95 0.39
CA ALA A 200 -8.03 6.13 -0.19
C ALA A 200 -7.70 7.62 -0.40
N PRO A 201 -6.40 7.99 -0.41
CA PRO A 201 -5.98 9.34 -0.80
C PRO A 201 -6.63 9.77 -2.13
N GLY A 202 -7.11 11.02 -2.21
CA GLY A 202 -7.78 11.52 -3.41
C GLY A 202 -9.27 11.17 -3.57
N ASN A 203 -9.82 10.26 -2.75
CA ASN A 203 -11.24 9.86 -2.79
C ASN A 203 -12.03 10.41 -1.59
N VAL A 204 -13.36 10.29 -1.65
CA VAL A 204 -14.34 10.76 -0.64
C VAL A 204 -14.93 9.55 0.12
N ALA A 205 -15.24 9.72 1.40
CA ALA A 205 -15.95 8.74 2.23
C ALA A 205 -17.46 9.04 2.18
N GLU A 206 -18.30 8.00 2.15
CA GLU A 206 -19.75 8.16 2.17
C GLU A 206 -20.24 8.35 3.62
N ASP A 207 -20.75 9.54 3.94
CA ASP A 207 -21.43 9.80 5.23
C ASP A 207 -22.75 9.00 5.32
N GLY A 208 -23.39 8.71 4.19
CA GLY A 208 -24.70 8.06 4.14
C GLY A 208 -25.85 9.02 4.41
N THR A 209 -27.03 8.48 4.73
CA THR A 209 -28.21 9.25 5.10
C THR A 209 -28.43 9.21 6.61
N ALA A 210 -29.15 10.18 7.17
CA ALA A 210 -29.50 10.17 8.60
C ALA A 210 -30.26 8.90 9.04
N ALA A 211 -30.94 8.22 8.11
CA ALA A 211 -31.65 6.97 8.38
C ALA A 211 -30.72 5.77 8.62
N ASP A 212 -29.47 5.85 8.15
CA ASP A 212 -28.47 4.78 8.31
C ASP A 212 -27.88 4.74 9.74
N GLY A 213 -28.02 5.83 10.48
CA GLY A 213 -27.60 5.97 11.88
C GLY A 213 -26.10 6.12 12.11
N ASN A 214 -25.25 5.64 11.20
CA ASN A 214 -23.79 5.81 11.19
C ASN A 214 -23.29 5.85 9.73
N GLY A 215 -22.13 6.47 9.50
CA GLY A 215 -21.41 6.45 8.23
C GLY A 215 -20.98 5.06 7.82
N LEU A 216 -20.75 4.85 6.51
CA LEU A 216 -20.49 3.52 5.95
C LEU A 216 -19.27 2.85 6.59
N TYR A 217 -18.20 3.61 6.77
CA TYR A 217 -16.95 3.14 7.36
C TYR A 217 -17.13 2.80 8.83
N THR A 218 -17.65 3.75 9.62
CA THR A 218 -17.89 3.56 11.05
C THR A 218 -18.84 2.40 11.34
N ARG A 219 -19.88 2.21 10.53
CA ARG A 219 -20.78 1.05 10.67
C ARG A 219 -20.04 -0.29 10.67
N PHE A 220 -19.15 -0.51 9.70
CA PHE A 220 -18.38 -1.76 9.63
C PHE A 220 -17.25 -1.80 10.65
N LEU A 221 -16.63 -0.66 10.96
CA LEU A 221 -15.59 -0.59 12.00
C LEU A 221 -16.14 -0.98 13.37
N LEU A 222 -17.31 -0.48 13.75
CA LEU A 222 -17.99 -0.85 15.01
C LEU A 222 -18.32 -2.35 15.08
N GLN A 223 -18.58 -3.00 13.95
CA GLN A 223 -18.84 -4.45 13.90
C GLN A 223 -17.53 -5.23 14.11
N GLU A 224 -16.47 -4.83 13.41
CA GLU A 224 -15.20 -5.54 13.43
C GLU A 224 -14.42 -5.34 14.73
N LEU A 225 -14.49 -4.16 15.35
CA LEU A 225 -13.86 -3.89 16.63
C LEU A 225 -14.40 -4.78 17.76
N ARG A 226 -15.68 -5.19 17.69
CA ARG A 226 -16.31 -6.09 18.69
C ARG A 226 -15.80 -7.51 18.63
N ARG A 227 -15.05 -7.89 17.59
CA ARG A 227 -14.55 -9.25 17.48
C ARG A 227 -13.47 -9.49 18.54
N PRO A 228 -13.66 -10.48 19.43
CA PRO A 228 -12.67 -10.78 20.45
C PRO A 228 -11.37 -11.25 19.80
N GLU A 229 -10.23 -10.90 20.42
CA GLU A 229 -8.90 -11.37 20.03
C GLU A 229 -8.42 -10.96 18.61
N ALA A 230 -9.19 -10.12 17.90
CA ALA A 230 -8.81 -9.66 16.57
C ALA A 230 -7.65 -8.65 16.63
N HIS A 231 -6.56 -8.96 15.93
CA HIS A 231 -5.46 -8.01 15.72
C HIS A 231 -5.94 -6.80 14.92
N ILE A 232 -5.35 -5.64 15.22
CA ILE A 232 -5.70 -4.37 14.59
C ILE A 232 -5.61 -4.44 13.05
N GLU A 233 -4.57 -5.06 12.50
CA GLU A 233 -4.39 -5.24 11.06
C GLU A 233 -5.57 -6.01 10.44
N ASP A 234 -6.05 -7.05 11.11
CA ASP A 234 -7.15 -7.89 10.63
C ASP A 234 -8.50 -7.17 10.72
N VAL A 235 -8.72 -6.41 11.80
CA VAL A 235 -9.90 -5.54 11.95
C VAL A 235 -10.00 -4.61 10.74
N PHE A 236 -8.97 -3.82 10.48
CA PHE A 236 -9.02 -2.82 9.41
C PHE A 236 -9.00 -3.46 8.01
N LYS A 237 -8.31 -4.60 7.81
CA LYS A 237 -8.39 -5.38 6.57
C LYS A 237 -9.81 -5.85 6.28
N ARG A 238 -10.55 -6.33 7.28
CA ARG A 238 -11.96 -6.74 7.13
C ARG A 238 -12.89 -5.54 6.91
N VAL A 239 -12.66 -4.42 7.60
CA VAL A 239 -13.40 -3.18 7.35
C VAL A 239 -13.23 -2.72 5.91
N ARG A 240 -11.99 -2.70 5.38
CA ARG A 240 -11.71 -2.35 3.99
C ARG A 240 -12.48 -3.21 3.00
N LEU A 241 -12.51 -4.53 3.22
CA LEU A 241 -13.25 -5.46 2.37
C LEU A 241 -14.76 -5.16 2.39
N GLN A 242 -15.33 -4.95 3.58
CA GLN A 242 -16.77 -4.71 3.75
C GLN A 242 -17.21 -3.37 3.17
N VAL A 243 -16.46 -2.30 3.42
CA VAL A 243 -16.72 -0.96 2.88
C VAL A 243 -16.60 -0.96 1.36
N ARG A 244 -15.56 -1.59 0.80
CA ARG A 244 -15.39 -1.71 -0.65
C ARG A 244 -16.57 -2.46 -1.28
N ARG A 245 -17.05 -3.55 -0.68
CA ARG A 245 -18.18 -4.31 -1.22
C ARG A 245 -19.48 -3.51 -1.16
N ALA A 246 -19.77 -2.91 0.00
CA ALA A 246 -21.01 -2.16 0.21
C ALA A 246 -21.09 -0.89 -0.65
N SER A 247 -19.95 -0.22 -0.88
CA SER A 247 -19.84 0.94 -1.76
C SER A 247 -19.65 0.56 -3.24
N GLN A 248 -19.62 -0.73 -3.58
CA GLN A 248 -19.31 -1.22 -4.94
C GLN A 248 -17.99 -0.66 -5.50
N GLY A 249 -17.00 -0.47 -4.63
CA GLY A 249 -15.68 0.06 -4.97
C GLY A 249 -15.56 1.59 -4.95
N ARG A 250 -16.65 2.33 -4.68
CA ARG A 250 -16.59 3.81 -4.60
C ARG A 250 -15.78 4.30 -3.40
N GLN A 251 -15.79 3.54 -2.31
CA GLN A 251 -15.04 3.84 -1.09
C GLN A 251 -14.11 2.67 -0.76
N VAL A 252 -12.81 2.94 -0.67
CA VAL A 252 -11.79 1.94 -0.35
C VAL A 252 -10.96 2.46 0.82
N PRO A 253 -11.19 1.97 2.05
CA PRO A 253 -10.36 2.34 3.19
C PRO A 253 -8.88 2.07 2.95
N TRP A 254 -8.04 2.85 3.63
CA TRP A 254 -6.60 2.80 3.48
C TRP A 254 -5.91 2.86 4.85
N GLU A 255 -4.82 2.14 5.00
CA GLU A 255 -4.04 2.07 6.24
C GLU A 255 -2.55 2.34 5.98
N SER A 256 -1.88 2.91 6.97
CA SER A 256 -0.43 3.06 7.05
C SER A 256 -0.01 2.64 8.45
N THR A 257 0.93 1.72 8.58
CA THR A 257 1.34 1.15 9.87
C THR A 257 2.84 1.14 10.03
N SER A 258 3.29 1.41 11.26
CA SER A 258 4.64 1.17 11.75
C SER A 258 4.56 0.67 13.20
N LEU A 259 3.54 -0.15 13.48
CA LEU A 259 3.42 -0.87 14.75
C LEU A 259 4.53 -1.91 14.86
N GLU A 260 5.09 -2.01 16.08
CA GLU A 260 6.12 -3.01 16.42
C GLU A 260 5.57 -4.11 17.32
N ASP A 261 4.40 -3.87 17.93
CA ASP A 261 3.73 -4.74 18.89
C ASP A 261 2.32 -5.09 18.43
N ASP A 262 1.84 -6.28 18.78
CA ASP A 262 0.46 -6.69 18.57
C ASP A 262 -0.53 -5.81 19.37
N PHE A 263 -1.70 -5.58 18.79
CA PHE A 263 -2.79 -4.87 19.45
C PHE A 263 -4.15 -5.49 19.15
N VAL A 264 -4.94 -5.71 20.19
CA VAL A 264 -6.30 -6.23 20.13
C VAL A 264 -7.24 -5.27 20.87
N PHE A 265 -8.33 -4.84 20.24
CA PHE A 265 -9.29 -3.94 20.89
C PHE A 265 -10.09 -4.64 21.99
N ALA A 266 -10.72 -5.77 21.68
CA ALA A 266 -11.55 -6.56 22.58
C ALA A 266 -10.74 -7.74 23.18
N SER A 267 -10.00 -7.50 24.25
CA SER A 267 -9.21 -8.51 24.99
C SER A 267 -10.05 -9.39 25.94
N GLY A 268 -11.34 -9.62 25.62
CA GLY A 268 -12.29 -10.35 26.47
C GLY A 268 -11.69 -11.62 27.06
N ALA A 269 -11.96 -11.89 28.35
CA ALA A 269 -11.38 -12.95 29.14
C ALA A 269 -11.09 -14.23 28.34
N LYS A 270 -9.81 -14.61 28.31
CA LYS A 270 -9.23 -15.75 27.60
C LYS A 270 -10.15 -16.98 27.65
N PRO A 271 -10.80 -17.38 26.53
CA PRO A 271 -11.42 -18.69 26.44
C PRO A 271 -10.31 -19.74 26.68
N PRO A 272 -10.58 -20.83 27.40
CA PRO A 272 -9.60 -21.90 27.52
C PRO A 272 -9.20 -22.34 26.12
N VAL A 273 -7.89 -22.33 25.84
CA VAL A 273 -7.33 -22.86 24.59
C VAL A 273 -7.89 -24.28 24.46
N PRO A 274 -8.62 -24.61 23.38
CA PRO A 274 -9.25 -25.92 23.27
C PRO A 274 -8.16 -26.99 23.39
N PRO A 275 -8.42 -28.10 24.12
CA PRO A 275 -7.50 -29.23 24.21
C PRO A 275 -6.99 -29.64 22.81
N PRO A 276 -5.76 -30.17 22.68
CA PRO A 276 -5.19 -30.54 21.38
C PRO A 276 -6.14 -31.36 20.48
N ALA A 277 -6.91 -32.28 21.07
CA ALA A 277 -7.90 -33.09 20.36
C ALA A 277 -9.07 -32.27 19.75
N GLU A 278 -9.51 -31.23 20.43
CA GLU A 278 -10.56 -30.32 19.94
C GLU A 278 -10.02 -29.40 18.84
N ARG A 279 -8.79 -28.90 18.97
CA ARG A 279 -8.12 -28.12 17.92
C ARG A 279 -7.90 -28.94 16.65
N GLU A 280 -7.49 -30.21 16.78
CA GLU A 280 -7.38 -31.13 15.65
C GLU A 280 -8.74 -31.42 15.00
N ALA A 281 -9.81 -31.50 15.79
CA ALA A 281 -11.17 -31.66 15.27
C ALA A 281 -11.66 -30.40 14.54
N GLN A 282 -11.35 -29.20 15.03
CA GLN A 282 -11.67 -27.93 14.39
C GLN A 282 -10.89 -27.75 13.08
N MET A 283 -9.58 -27.99 13.09
CA MET A 283 -8.73 -27.92 11.89
C MET A 283 -9.19 -28.91 10.82
N ARG A 284 -9.61 -30.13 11.19
CA ARG A 284 -10.16 -31.11 10.23
C ARG A 284 -11.47 -30.65 9.59
N ARG A 285 -12.35 -30.00 10.36
CA ARG A 285 -13.60 -29.43 9.83
C ARG A 285 -13.31 -28.28 8.87
N GLU A 286 -12.43 -27.36 9.28
CA GLU A 286 -12.06 -26.23 8.43
C GLU A 286 -11.33 -26.68 7.15
N LEU A 287 -10.43 -27.67 7.24
CA LEU A 287 -9.75 -28.23 6.08
C LEU A 287 -10.76 -28.83 5.09
N ALA A 288 -11.81 -29.51 5.57
CA ALA A 288 -12.86 -30.02 4.69
C ALA A 288 -13.64 -28.88 3.99
N ASP A 289 -13.99 -27.82 4.72
CA ASP A 289 -14.65 -26.64 4.16
C ASP A 289 -13.74 -25.88 3.18
N TRP A 290 -12.44 -25.78 3.48
CA TRP A 290 -11.43 -25.19 2.61
C TRP A 290 -11.26 -26.01 1.32
N GLU A 291 -11.10 -27.33 1.42
CA GLU A 291 -10.99 -28.22 0.26
C GLU A 291 -12.21 -28.08 -0.68
N ALA A 292 -13.40 -27.84 -0.13
CA ALA A 292 -14.61 -27.61 -0.92
C ALA A 292 -14.58 -26.29 -1.72
N VAL A 293 -13.90 -25.24 -1.22
CA VAL A 293 -13.88 -23.91 -1.85
C VAL A 293 -12.55 -23.54 -2.52
N ARG A 294 -11.44 -24.25 -2.25
CA ARG A 294 -10.09 -23.87 -2.69
C ARG A 294 -9.84 -23.89 -4.21
N THR A 295 -10.78 -24.42 -4.99
CA THR A 295 -10.74 -24.40 -6.46
C THR A 295 -11.89 -23.60 -7.08
N THR A 296 -12.83 -23.09 -6.27
CA THR A 296 -13.99 -22.34 -6.75
C THR A 296 -13.60 -21.10 -7.55
N GLN A 297 -14.37 -20.77 -8.59
CA GLN A 297 -14.22 -19.51 -9.34
C GLN A 297 -15.24 -18.45 -8.90
N LYS A 298 -16.06 -18.75 -7.87
CA LYS A 298 -17.06 -17.83 -7.33
C LYS A 298 -16.50 -17.07 -6.14
N ALA A 299 -16.37 -15.75 -6.26
CA ALA A 299 -15.90 -14.89 -5.17
C ALA A 299 -16.77 -15.02 -3.91
N ASP A 300 -18.10 -15.12 -4.06
CA ASP A 300 -19.01 -15.23 -2.92
C ASP A 300 -18.76 -16.50 -2.08
N ALA A 301 -18.37 -17.62 -2.69
CA ALA A 301 -18.08 -18.85 -1.95
C ALA A 301 -16.80 -18.76 -1.09
N LEU A 302 -15.79 -18.03 -1.56
CA LEU A 302 -14.59 -17.74 -0.74
C LEU A 302 -14.90 -16.70 0.33
N PHE A 303 -15.78 -15.75 0.04
CA PHE A 303 -16.24 -14.78 1.01
C PHE A 303 -17.04 -15.46 2.14
N ASP A 304 -17.97 -16.35 1.82
CA ASP A 304 -18.75 -17.11 2.80
C ASP A 304 -17.83 -17.98 3.67
N TYR A 305 -16.80 -18.57 3.06
CA TYR A 305 -15.75 -19.30 3.79
C TYR A 305 -14.98 -18.36 4.74
N LEU A 306 -14.54 -17.19 4.29
CA LEU A 306 -13.83 -16.19 5.11
C LEU A 306 -14.72 -15.56 6.19
N GLN A 307 -16.05 -15.53 5.99
CA GLN A 307 -16.98 -15.14 7.05
C GLN A 307 -17.09 -16.22 8.13
N ARG A 308 -17.03 -17.50 7.74
CA ARG A 308 -17.10 -18.64 8.66
C ARG A 308 -15.77 -18.89 9.39
N TYR A 309 -14.64 -18.67 8.72
CA TYR A 309 -13.28 -18.91 9.23
C TYR A 309 -12.37 -17.68 8.98
N PRO A 310 -12.67 -16.53 9.62
CA PRO A 310 -11.95 -15.28 9.37
C PRO A 310 -10.48 -15.33 9.81
N ASP A 311 -10.19 -16.09 10.87
CA ASP A 311 -8.85 -16.31 11.43
C ASP A 311 -8.47 -17.81 11.36
N GLY A 312 -9.08 -18.54 10.41
CA GLY A 312 -8.87 -19.97 10.21
C GLY A 312 -7.50 -20.29 9.60
N TRP A 313 -7.08 -21.55 9.74
CA TRP A 313 -5.83 -22.07 9.18
C TRP A 313 -5.66 -21.84 7.66
N PHE A 314 -6.75 -21.65 6.90
CA PHE A 314 -6.69 -21.37 5.46
C PHE A 314 -7.27 -20.01 5.06
N ALA A 315 -7.47 -19.09 6.02
CA ALA A 315 -7.98 -17.74 5.76
C ALA A 315 -7.08 -16.95 4.79
N GLU A 316 -5.76 -17.00 4.95
CA GLU A 316 -4.83 -16.31 4.03
C GLU A 316 -4.88 -16.84 2.59
N PRO A 317 -4.77 -18.17 2.33
CA PRO A 317 -5.00 -18.73 1.00
C PRO A 317 -6.36 -18.38 0.41
N ALA A 318 -7.42 -18.37 1.23
CA ALA A 318 -8.77 -18.02 0.78
C ALA A 318 -8.88 -16.54 0.39
N GLN A 319 -8.29 -15.64 1.18
CA GLN A 319 -8.23 -14.21 0.90
C GLN A 319 -7.45 -13.93 -0.38
N TYR A 320 -6.27 -14.54 -0.55
CA TYR A 320 -5.47 -14.40 -1.77
C TYR A 320 -6.26 -14.81 -3.02
N ARG A 321 -7.04 -15.90 -2.94
CA ARG A 321 -7.88 -16.35 -4.05
C ARG A 321 -9.07 -15.43 -4.28
N LEU A 322 -9.72 -14.93 -3.22
CA LEU A 322 -10.81 -13.97 -3.31
C LEU A 322 -10.33 -12.70 -4.04
N ASP A 323 -9.17 -12.17 -3.66
CA ASP A 323 -8.56 -11.00 -4.27
C ASP A 323 -8.27 -11.22 -5.76
N ARG A 324 -7.77 -12.39 -6.14
CA ARG A 324 -7.55 -12.76 -7.55
C ARG A 324 -8.84 -12.86 -8.36
N LEU A 325 -9.90 -13.41 -7.79
CA LEU A 325 -11.21 -13.52 -8.46
C LEU A 325 -11.91 -12.16 -8.56
N GLN A 326 -11.65 -11.24 -7.63
CA GLN A 326 -12.21 -9.89 -7.61
C GLN A 326 -11.32 -8.84 -8.30
N ALA A 327 -10.10 -9.19 -8.71
CA ALA A 327 -9.18 -8.33 -9.44
C ALA A 327 -9.76 -7.68 -10.71
N PRO A 328 -10.77 -8.26 -11.42
CA PRO A 328 -11.44 -7.58 -12.55
C PRO A 328 -12.61 -6.66 -12.18
N GLN A 329 -12.96 -6.47 -10.90
CA GLN A 329 -14.06 -5.58 -10.46
C GLN A 329 -13.59 -4.48 -9.50
N VAL A 330 -12.52 -3.80 -9.87
CA VAL A 330 -12.20 -2.46 -9.36
C VAL A 330 -12.42 -1.50 -10.53
N LEU A 331 -13.65 -1.00 -10.67
CA LEU A 331 -13.85 0.24 -11.40
C LEU A 331 -13.45 1.35 -10.44
N ALA A 332 -12.19 1.81 -10.54
CA ALA A 332 -11.91 3.18 -10.18
C ALA A 332 -12.91 4.03 -10.98
N GLN A 333 -13.72 4.86 -10.31
CA GLN A 333 -14.56 5.81 -11.02
C GLN A 333 -13.61 6.76 -11.76
N ALA A 334 -13.44 6.49 -13.06
CA ALA A 334 -12.83 7.41 -13.97
C ALA A 334 -13.66 8.70 -13.96
N ASP A 335 -12.98 9.84 -13.92
CA ASP A 335 -13.58 11.09 -14.34
C ASP A 335 -14.25 10.84 -15.70
N PRO A 336 -15.55 11.12 -15.89
CA PRO A 336 -16.23 10.91 -17.17
C PRO A 336 -15.64 11.75 -18.32
N ARG A 337 -14.68 12.65 -18.02
CA ARG A 337 -13.88 13.40 -19.00
C ARG A 337 -12.51 12.79 -19.32
N LEU A 338 -12.08 11.75 -18.60
CA LEU A 338 -10.81 11.05 -18.80
C LEU A 338 -11.07 9.68 -19.43
N ALA A 339 -10.39 9.38 -20.54
CA ALA A 339 -10.31 7.99 -21.01
C ALA A 339 -9.64 7.14 -19.92
N ALA A 340 -10.25 6.01 -19.58
CA ALA A 340 -9.71 5.12 -18.55
C ALA A 340 -8.28 4.68 -18.92
N PRO A 341 -7.34 4.65 -17.95
CA PRO A 341 -6.01 4.14 -18.21
C PRO A 341 -6.07 2.70 -18.72
N PRO A 342 -5.09 2.30 -19.56
CA PRO A 342 -5.10 0.97 -20.14
C PRO A 342 -5.04 -0.08 -19.03
N ARG A 343 -5.89 -1.10 -19.12
CA ARG A 343 -5.93 -2.20 -18.14
C ARG A 343 -4.53 -2.82 -18.02
N PRO A 344 -4.13 -3.33 -16.84
CA PRO A 344 -2.90 -4.11 -16.71
C PRO A 344 -2.84 -5.22 -17.77
N GLY A 345 -1.79 -5.23 -18.59
CA GLY A 345 -1.62 -6.17 -19.72
C GLY A 345 -2.31 -5.79 -21.02
N ALA A 346 -2.94 -4.61 -21.12
CA ALA A 346 -3.40 -4.07 -22.40
C ALA A 346 -2.20 -3.61 -23.23
N ASP A 347 -2.18 -3.98 -24.52
CA ASP A 347 -1.12 -3.59 -25.45
C ASP A 347 -1.05 -2.05 -25.56
N ARG A 348 0.07 -1.46 -25.10
CA ARG A 348 0.29 -0.01 -25.19
C ARG A 348 0.78 0.46 -26.56
N TRP A 349 1.23 -0.45 -27.43
CA TRP A 349 1.77 -0.14 -28.75
C TRP A 349 1.24 -1.09 -29.82
N ALA A 350 0.88 -0.55 -30.98
CA ALA A 350 0.61 -1.32 -32.19
C ALA A 350 1.86 -1.37 -33.09
N LEU A 351 1.96 -2.43 -33.90
CA LEU A 351 3.02 -2.53 -34.90
C LEU A 351 2.89 -1.38 -35.91
N GLY A 352 3.96 -0.65 -36.15
CA GLY A 352 3.98 0.53 -37.02
C GLY A 352 3.58 1.85 -36.35
N ASP A 353 3.26 1.85 -35.04
CA ASP A 353 3.11 3.09 -34.28
C ASP A 353 4.37 3.95 -34.43
N THR A 354 4.18 5.25 -34.66
CA THR A 354 5.29 6.19 -34.88
C THR A 354 5.13 7.41 -33.98
N LEU A 355 6.15 7.69 -33.18
CA LEU A 355 6.27 8.88 -32.34
C LEU A 355 7.40 9.75 -32.88
N VAL A 356 7.12 11.03 -33.09
CA VAL A 356 8.12 11.99 -33.56
C VAL A 356 8.35 13.03 -32.47
N TRP A 357 9.60 13.24 -32.11
CA TRP A 357 10.04 14.09 -31.02
C TRP A 357 10.91 15.23 -31.53
N GLU A 358 10.83 16.37 -30.84
CA GLU A 358 11.87 17.39 -30.87
C GLU A 358 12.60 17.34 -29.54
N GLN A 359 13.93 17.21 -29.57
CA GLN A 359 14.79 17.21 -28.41
C GLN A 359 15.72 18.42 -28.46
N LEU A 360 15.73 19.20 -27.38
CA LEU A 360 16.67 20.28 -27.13
C LEU A 360 17.69 19.83 -26.09
N ASP A 361 18.98 19.90 -26.43
CA ASP A 361 20.07 19.89 -25.46
C ASP A 361 20.35 21.33 -25.02
N ARG A 362 20.00 21.65 -23.77
CA ARG A 362 20.11 23.01 -23.22
C ARG A 362 21.57 23.40 -22.95
N ARG A 363 22.50 22.45 -22.94
CA ARG A 363 23.94 22.74 -22.77
C ARG A 363 24.58 23.24 -24.05
N SER A 364 24.20 22.65 -25.19
CA SER A 364 24.74 23.00 -26.50
C SER A 364 23.82 23.93 -27.31
N GLY A 365 22.54 24.04 -26.92
CA GLY A 365 21.50 24.70 -27.70
C GLY A 365 21.03 23.88 -28.92
N ARG A 366 21.54 22.66 -29.10
CA ARG A 366 21.24 21.82 -30.26
C ARG A 366 19.82 21.29 -30.19
N ILE A 367 19.09 21.43 -31.29
CA ILE A 367 17.75 20.87 -31.48
C ILE A 367 17.83 19.72 -32.49
N GLU A 368 17.28 18.56 -32.13
CA GLU A 368 17.25 17.37 -32.97
C GLU A 368 15.83 16.82 -33.08
N ARG A 369 15.49 16.29 -34.26
CA ARG A 369 14.24 15.57 -34.51
C ARG A 369 14.51 14.08 -34.43
N ILE A 370 13.76 13.37 -33.59
CA ILE A 370 13.94 11.94 -33.33
C ILE A 370 12.64 11.21 -33.68
N GLU A 371 12.73 10.15 -34.49
CA GLU A 371 11.60 9.26 -34.79
C GLU A 371 11.77 7.93 -34.05
N GLU A 372 10.74 7.55 -33.30
CA GLU A 372 10.61 6.25 -32.66
C GLU A 372 9.49 5.49 -33.35
N ARG A 373 9.83 4.42 -34.08
CA ARG A 373 8.88 3.57 -34.79
C ARG A 373 8.85 2.18 -34.18
N VAL A 374 7.66 1.66 -33.90
CA VAL A 374 7.47 0.27 -33.51
C VAL A 374 7.67 -0.61 -34.74
N THR A 375 8.83 -1.25 -34.83
CA THR A 375 9.25 -2.03 -35.99
C THR A 375 8.96 -3.53 -35.86
N GLY A 376 8.70 -4.02 -34.64
CA GLY A 376 8.48 -5.45 -34.44
C GLY A 376 8.04 -5.82 -33.03
N ARG A 377 7.84 -7.13 -32.82
CA ARG A 377 7.58 -7.74 -31.52
C ARG A 377 8.42 -9.01 -31.36
N ASP A 378 8.86 -9.28 -30.13
CA ASP A 378 9.54 -10.51 -29.71
C ASP A 378 8.78 -11.08 -28.50
N GLY A 379 7.93 -12.08 -28.74
CA GLY A 379 6.93 -12.51 -27.76
C GLY A 379 6.01 -11.36 -27.37
N GLU A 380 5.95 -11.05 -26.07
CA GLU A 380 5.20 -9.90 -25.55
C GLU A 380 5.98 -8.58 -25.58
N ARG A 381 7.26 -8.59 -25.98
CA ARG A 381 8.11 -7.39 -26.02
C ARG A 381 7.89 -6.60 -27.31
N VAL A 382 7.98 -5.29 -27.18
CA VAL A 382 7.86 -4.33 -28.27
C VAL A 382 9.26 -3.87 -28.69
N LEU A 383 9.55 -3.99 -29.98
CA LEU A 383 10.81 -3.56 -30.59
C LEU A 383 10.59 -2.22 -31.30
N ILE A 384 11.34 -1.21 -30.88
CA ILE A 384 11.31 0.14 -31.45
C ILE A 384 12.65 0.39 -32.17
N ASN A 385 12.60 0.95 -33.38
CA ASN A 385 13.74 1.23 -34.24
C ASN A 385 14.66 0.02 -34.44
N GLY A 386 14.09 -1.14 -34.77
CA GLY A 386 14.85 -2.37 -34.99
C GLY A 386 15.40 -3.02 -33.70
N GLY A 387 14.89 -2.62 -32.53
CA GLY A 387 15.33 -3.15 -31.23
C GLY A 387 16.37 -2.28 -30.53
N THR A 388 16.70 -1.10 -31.05
CA THR A 388 17.48 -0.09 -30.31
C THR A 388 16.80 0.27 -28.98
N ILE A 389 15.46 0.27 -28.96
CA ILE A 389 14.67 0.35 -27.73
C ILE A 389 13.79 -0.90 -27.65
N VAL A 390 13.80 -1.56 -26.50
CA VAL A 390 12.93 -2.71 -26.21
C VAL A 390 12.10 -2.41 -24.96
N ARG A 391 10.78 -2.63 -25.06
CA ARG A 391 9.84 -2.45 -23.94
C ARG A 391 9.00 -3.69 -23.69
N ASP A 392 8.58 -3.92 -22.45
CA ASP A 392 7.59 -4.94 -22.11
C ASP A 392 6.16 -4.40 -22.31
N PRO A 393 5.10 -5.23 -22.20
CA PRO A 393 3.71 -4.77 -22.30
C PRO A 393 3.32 -3.69 -21.29
N MET A 394 4.04 -3.58 -20.18
CA MET A 394 3.75 -2.66 -19.08
C MET A 394 4.40 -1.28 -19.25
N GLY A 395 5.09 -0.98 -20.35
CA GLY A 395 5.78 0.31 -20.46
C GLY A 395 7.26 0.26 -20.11
N ALA A 396 7.72 -0.77 -19.41
CA ALA A 396 9.05 -0.78 -18.83
C ALA A 396 10.10 -0.93 -19.92
N GLN A 397 11.23 -0.24 -19.76
CA GLN A 397 12.32 -0.27 -20.71
C GLN A 397 13.34 -1.35 -20.33
N LEU A 398 13.58 -2.29 -21.25
CA LEU A 398 14.52 -3.40 -21.09
C LEU A 398 15.82 -3.12 -21.82
N GLN A 399 15.81 -2.24 -22.82
CA GLN A 399 16.96 -1.91 -23.62
C GLN A 399 16.87 -0.47 -24.15
N ASN A 400 18.02 0.19 -24.23
CA ASN A 400 18.21 1.48 -24.87
C ASN A 400 19.38 1.39 -25.87
N ALA A 401 19.72 2.51 -26.51
CA ALA A 401 20.81 2.58 -27.49
C ALA A 401 22.21 2.23 -26.94
N HIS A 402 22.37 2.24 -25.61
CA HIS A 402 23.65 1.99 -24.93
C HIS A 402 23.75 0.58 -24.33
N GLY A 403 22.64 -0.16 -24.25
CA GLY A 403 22.65 -1.54 -23.80
C GLY A 403 21.38 -1.97 -23.08
N ARG A 404 21.46 -3.14 -22.44
CA ARG A 404 20.38 -3.74 -21.66
C ARG A 404 20.23 -3.07 -20.29
N ILE A 405 18.99 -2.86 -19.89
CA ILE A 405 18.57 -2.34 -18.59
C ILE A 405 18.05 -3.51 -17.76
N ASP A 406 18.71 -3.79 -16.63
CA ASP A 406 18.37 -4.94 -15.78
C ASP A 406 18.61 -4.63 -14.28
N PRO A 407 17.59 -4.63 -13.41
CA PRO A 407 16.17 -4.82 -13.72
C PRO A 407 15.55 -3.74 -14.63
N PRO A 408 14.48 -4.05 -15.40
CA PRO A 408 13.82 -3.10 -16.30
C PRO A 408 13.34 -1.83 -15.59
N LEU A 409 13.43 -0.70 -16.28
CA LEU A 409 13.01 0.60 -15.74
C LEU A 409 11.54 0.88 -16.08
N LEU A 410 10.67 0.86 -15.08
CA LEU A 410 9.24 1.13 -15.26
C LEU A 410 8.94 2.64 -15.23
N LEU A 411 8.53 3.17 -16.38
CA LEU A 411 8.14 4.59 -16.50
C LEU A 411 6.79 4.91 -15.86
N ALA A 412 5.82 4.00 -15.93
CA ALA A 412 4.54 4.19 -15.28
C ALA A 412 3.81 2.87 -15.05
N PRO A 413 3.41 2.58 -13.80
CA PRO A 413 2.59 1.42 -13.52
C PRO A 413 1.18 1.63 -14.12
N ALA A 414 0.48 0.54 -14.40
CA ALA A 414 -0.85 0.60 -15.02
C ALA A 414 -1.92 1.24 -14.11
N ASP A 415 -1.69 1.23 -12.80
CA ASP A 415 -2.53 1.84 -11.76
C ASP A 415 -2.02 3.23 -11.33
N ILE A 416 -1.32 3.94 -12.21
CA ILE A 416 -0.80 5.28 -11.90
C ILE A 416 -1.93 6.26 -11.53
N ALA A 417 -1.70 7.00 -10.45
CA ALA A 417 -2.57 8.07 -9.97
C ALA A 417 -1.70 9.13 -9.29
N VAL A 418 -2.19 10.37 -9.19
CA VAL A 418 -1.49 11.43 -8.46
C VAL A 418 -1.22 10.97 -7.02
N GLY A 419 0.03 11.09 -6.57
CA GLY A 419 0.51 10.60 -5.29
C GLY A 419 1.15 9.21 -5.34
N LYS A 420 0.94 8.41 -6.38
CA LYS A 420 1.56 7.08 -6.53
C LYS A 420 3.08 7.22 -6.56
N ARG A 421 3.76 6.45 -5.72
CA ARG A 421 5.22 6.28 -5.71
C ARG A 421 5.61 4.86 -6.09
N TRP A 422 6.71 4.71 -6.81
CA TRP A 422 7.35 3.43 -7.05
C TRP A 422 8.86 3.62 -7.11
N ARG A 423 9.59 2.53 -6.86
CA ARG A 423 11.04 2.51 -6.87
C ARG A 423 11.51 1.37 -7.75
N SER A 424 12.49 1.63 -8.59
CA SER A 424 13.11 0.64 -9.46
C SER A 424 14.60 0.61 -9.19
N ALA A 425 15.10 -0.52 -8.66
CA ALA A 425 16.52 -0.81 -8.70
C ALA A 425 16.89 -1.14 -10.15
N THR A 426 17.96 -0.55 -10.67
CA THR A 426 18.33 -0.74 -12.08
C THR A 426 19.85 -0.67 -12.29
N ARG A 427 20.30 -1.28 -13.39
CA ARG A 427 21.61 -1.08 -13.99
C ARG A 427 21.40 -0.36 -15.31
N LEU A 428 21.84 0.89 -15.39
CA LEU A 428 21.52 1.82 -16.45
C LEU A 428 22.76 2.09 -17.32
N PRO A 429 22.82 1.56 -18.56
CA PRO A 429 23.84 1.93 -19.52
C PRO A 429 23.46 3.28 -20.16
N LEU A 430 24.34 4.28 -20.05
CA LEU A 430 24.05 5.67 -20.47
C LEU A 430 25.04 6.23 -21.48
N ASP A 431 26.31 5.81 -21.43
CA ASP A 431 27.41 6.45 -22.16
C ASP A 431 28.33 5.42 -22.86
N GLY A 432 27.88 4.17 -22.98
CA GLY A 432 28.68 3.07 -23.53
C GLY A 432 29.77 2.52 -22.60
N GLY A 433 29.93 3.09 -21.39
CA GLY A 433 30.78 2.55 -20.34
C GLY A 433 30.12 1.44 -19.53
N ALA A 434 30.75 1.05 -18.42
CA ALA A 434 30.12 0.16 -17.45
C ALA A 434 28.79 0.75 -16.95
N PRO A 435 27.77 -0.09 -16.65
CA PRO A 435 26.46 0.41 -16.28
C PRO A 435 26.49 1.09 -14.90
N TRP A 436 25.71 2.16 -14.78
CA TRP A 436 25.42 2.81 -13.50
C TRP A 436 24.43 1.98 -12.70
N GLN A 437 24.67 1.77 -11.41
CA GLN A 437 23.83 0.91 -10.58
C GLN A 437 23.26 1.66 -9.37
N GLY A 438 21.99 1.43 -9.06
CA GLY A 438 21.35 2.06 -7.91
C GLY A 438 19.84 1.97 -8.03
N ALA A 439 19.13 2.91 -7.40
CA ALA A 439 17.69 2.96 -7.46
C ALA A 439 17.19 4.32 -7.91
N ILE A 440 16.13 4.28 -8.71
CA ILE A 440 15.39 5.46 -9.14
C ILE A 440 14.03 5.39 -8.45
N GLU A 441 13.72 6.43 -7.70
CA GLU A 441 12.40 6.68 -7.15
C GLU A 441 11.59 7.51 -8.14
N ALA A 442 10.31 7.18 -8.28
CA ALA A 442 9.40 7.87 -9.16
C ALA A 442 8.12 8.22 -8.39
N ARG A 443 7.53 9.36 -8.73
CA ARG A 443 6.28 9.85 -8.13
C ARG A 443 5.43 10.59 -9.17
N ALA A 444 4.17 10.20 -9.30
CA ALA A 444 3.18 11.02 -9.99
C ALA A 444 2.81 12.21 -9.08
N VAL A 445 3.20 13.42 -9.45
CA VAL A 445 3.06 14.63 -8.61
C VAL A 445 1.84 15.46 -8.94
N ALA A 446 1.35 15.42 -10.18
CA ALA A 446 0.19 16.18 -10.61
C ALA A 446 -0.52 15.53 -11.80
N LEU A 447 -1.75 15.96 -12.03
CA LEU A 447 -2.48 15.77 -13.29
C LEU A 447 -2.80 17.18 -13.81
N GLU A 448 -2.12 17.61 -14.86
CA GLU A 448 -2.13 19.00 -15.32
C GLU A 448 -2.36 19.10 -16.83
N ASP A 449 -2.99 20.21 -17.25
CA ASP A 449 -3.20 20.50 -18.66
C ASP A 449 -1.90 21.01 -19.28
N ILE A 450 -1.46 20.34 -20.35
CA ILE A 450 -0.26 20.69 -21.10
C ILE A 450 -0.56 20.81 -22.59
N ALA A 451 0.21 21.66 -23.26
CA ALA A 451 0.23 21.76 -24.71
C ALA A 451 1.60 21.32 -25.25
N VAL A 452 1.57 20.39 -26.20
CA VAL A 452 2.72 20.01 -27.03
C VAL A 452 2.33 20.14 -28.50
N PRO A 453 3.27 20.17 -29.46
CA PRO A 453 2.89 20.31 -30.86
C PRO A 453 1.97 19.18 -31.38
N ALA A 454 2.01 18.00 -30.76
CA ALA A 454 1.08 16.90 -31.05
C ALA A 454 -0.37 17.14 -30.57
N GLY A 455 -0.62 18.10 -29.68
CA GLY A 455 -1.95 18.39 -29.15
C GLY A 455 -1.97 18.94 -27.73
N SER A 456 -3.17 19.16 -27.20
CA SER A 456 -3.41 19.51 -25.80
C SER A 456 -3.89 18.29 -25.03
N TYR A 457 -3.31 18.06 -23.85
CA TYR A 457 -3.52 16.86 -23.06
C TYR A 457 -3.66 17.22 -21.59
N ARG A 458 -4.45 16.43 -20.86
CA ARG A 458 -4.44 16.43 -19.40
C ARG A 458 -3.53 15.30 -18.93
N ALA A 459 -2.29 15.62 -18.59
CA ALA A 459 -1.20 14.65 -18.45
C ALA A 459 -0.78 14.44 -17.00
N PHE A 460 -0.40 13.21 -16.65
CA PHE A 460 0.28 12.94 -15.38
C PHE A 460 1.69 13.52 -15.44
N ARG A 461 2.02 14.43 -14.53
CA ARG A 461 3.40 14.85 -14.30
C ARG A 461 4.05 13.86 -13.33
N VAL A 462 5.09 13.18 -13.77
CA VAL A 462 5.83 12.16 -13.02
C VAL A 462 7.27 12.60 -12.85
N GLU A 463 7.73 12.67 -11.61
CA GLU A 463 9.11 13.02 -11.27
C GLU A 463 9.89 11.77 -10.91
N PHE A 464 11.09 11.64 -11.47
CA PHE A 464 12.04 10.57 -11.19
C PHE A 464 13.28 11.17 -10.56
N ARG A 465 13.76 10.55 -9.49
CA ARG A 465 15.02 10.93 -8.84
C ARG A 465 15.79 9.68 -8.46
N GLY A 466 17.07 9.62 -8.82
CA GLY A 466 17.91 8.49 -8.51
C GLY A 466 19.33 8.89 -8.16
N GLU A 467 19.94 8.11 -7.27
CA GLU A 467 21.39 8.11 -7.07
C GLU A 467 21.93 6.77 -7.55
N LEU A 468 22.81 6.83 -8.55
CA LEU A 468 23.44 5.68 -9.17
C LEU A 468 24.95 5.78 -8.95
N VAL A 469 25.62 4.65 -8.83
CA VAL A 469 27.08 4.58 -8.63
C VAL A 469 27.73 3.75 -9.72
N ARG A 470 28.97 4.09 -10.05
CA ARG A 470 29.82 3.34 -10.97
C ARG A 470 31.26 3.50 -10.53
N ALA A 471 31.89 2.40 -10.11
CA ALA A 471 33.21 2.44 -9.48
C ALA A 471 33.23 3.48 -8.34
N ALA A 472 34.10 4.50 -8.42
CA ALA A 472 34.21 5.56 -7.43
C ALA A 472 33.32 6.79 -7.72
N SER A 473 32.62 6.82 -8.85
CA SER A 473 31.79 7.96 -9.27
C SER A 473 30.33 7.79 -8.87
N LYS A 474 29.68 8.92 -8.61
CA LYS A 474 28.26 9.05 -8.27
C LYS A 474 27.53 9.85 -9.34
N LEU A 475 26.38 9.35 -9.74
CA LEU A 475 25.46 10.00 -10.66
C LEU A 475 24.14 10.34 -9.96
N VAL A 476 23.72 11.59 -10.01
CA VAL A 476 22.41 12.05 -9.57
C VAL A 476 21.55 12.30 -10.81
N LEU A 477 20.45 11.56 -10.92
CA LEU A 477 19.49 11.64 -12.01
C LEU A 477 18.22 12.34 -11.52
N GLU A 478 17.74 13.30 -12.30
CA GLU A 478 16.46 13.99 -12.11
C GLU A 478 15.73 14.04 -13.46
N GLU A 479 14.57 13.40 -13.54
CA GLU A 479 13.73 13.44 -14.75
C GLU A 479 12.30 13.85 -14.40
N THR A 480 11.63 14.52 -15.33
CA THR A 480 10.19 14.77 -15.25
C THR A 480 9.55 14.36 -16.56
N HIS A 481 8.53 13.50 -16.49
CA HIS A 481 7.78 13.00 -17.64
C HIS A 481 6.34 13.45 -17.52
N TRP A 482 5.75 13.85 -18.64
CA TRP A 482 4.31 14.08 -18.74
C TRP A 482 3.70 12.95 -19.54
N LEU A 483 2.78 12.20 -18.95
CA LEU A 483 2.21 10.99 -19.53
C LEU A 483 0.75 11.18 -19.87
N ASP A 484 0.34 10.78 -21.08
CA ASP A 484 -1.07 10.69 -21.45
C ASP A 484 -1.78 9.62 -20.59
N PRO A 485 -2.84 9.94 -19.84
CA PRO A 485 -3.57 8.96 -19.04
C PRO A 485 -4.13 7.80 -19.85
N ALA A 486 -4.48 8.01 -21.12
CA ALA A 486 -5.14 7.00 -21.95
C ALA A 486 -4.19 5.93 -22.50
N THR A 487 -2.94 6.30 -22.79
CA THR A 487 -1.94 5.42 -23.41
C THR A 487 -0.74 5.16 -22.52
N LEU A 488 -0.53 6.01 -21.51
CA LEU A 488 0.68 6.13 -20.71
C LEU A 488 1.94 6.39 -21.55
N HIS A 489 1.76 6.92 -22.77
CA HIS A 489 2.87 7.42 -23.58
C HIS A 489 3.38 8.74 -23.01
N VAL A 490 4.69 8.94 -23.11
CA VAL A 490 5.32 10.21 -22.79
C VAL A 490 4.85 11.24 -23.83
N LEU A 491 4.55 12.45 -23.39
CA LEU A 491 4.17 13.61 -24.21
C LEU A 491 5.25 14.68 -24.17
N ARG A 492 5.88 14.84 -23.00
CA ARG A 492 7.00 15.75 -22.74
C ARG A 492 7.91 15.08 -21.74
N GLN A 493 9.20 15.35 -21.84
CA GLN A 493 10.18 14.96 -20.83
C GLN A 493 11.23 16.05 -20.63
N GLU A 494 11.69 16.16 -19.40
CA GLU A 494 12.87 16.92 -19.00
C GLU A 494 13.82 16.00 -18.25
N LEU A 495 15.12 16.08 -18.53
CA LEU A 495 16.14 15.23 -17.93
C LEU A 495 17.36 16.06 -17.56
N ARG A 496 17.85 15.82 -16.34
CA ARG A 496 19.12 16.33 -15.85
C ARG A 496 19.87 15.21 -15.15
N TRP A 497 21.17 15.15 -15.39
CA TRP A 497 22.05 14.26 -14.65
C TRP A 497 23.38 14.94 -14.33
N HIS A 498 23.84 14.70 -13.12
CA HIS A 498 25.10 15.21 -12.59
C HIS A 498 25.98 14.03 -12.26
N GLU A 499 27.23 14.05 -12.72
CA GLU A 499 28.25 13.07 -12.35
C GLU A 499 29.26 13.79 -11.45
N ASP A 500 29.43 13.30 -10.23
CA ASP A 500 30.32 13.88 -9.21
C ASP A 500 30.10 15.39 -9.02
N GLY A 501 28.84 15.82 -9.12
CA GLY A 501 28.40 17.22 -9.00
C GLY A 501 28.48 18.05 -10.29
N ALA A 502 29.14 17.56 -11.35
CA ALA A 502 29.21 18.23 -12.63
C ALA A 502 28.02 17.88 -13.52
N LEU A 503 27.32 18.89 -14.07
CA LEU A 503 26.21 18.68 -15.00
C LEU A 503 26.71 17.97 -16.27
N ARG A 504 26.17 16.79 -16.56
CA ARG A 504 26.53 15.96 -17.73
C ARG A 504 25.49 16.00 -18.85
N ALA A 505 24.23 16.32 -18.57
CA ALA A 505 23.22 16.66 -19.57
C ALA A 505 22.06 17.41 -18.94
N ASP A 506 21.45 18.26 -19.74
CA ASP A 506 20.19 18.93 -19.48
C ASP A 506 19.43 18.92 -20.79
N THR A 507 18.50 17.99 -20.94
CA THR A 507 17.73 17.81 -22.17
C THR A 507 16.24 17.97 -21.91
N SER A 508 15.52 18.49 -22.89
CA SER A 508 14.07 18.51 -22.89
C SER A 508 13.55 18.00 -24.22
N ARG A 509 12.56 17.11 -24.20
CA ARG A 509 11.88 16.65 -25.41
C ARG A 509 10.38 16.87 -25.34
N ARG A 510 9.77 17.17 -26.48
CA ARG A 510 8.33 17.34 -26.64
C ARG A 510 7.84 16.58 -27.87
N LEU A 511 6.67 15.98 -27.75
CA LEU A 511 6.07 15.19 -28.81
C LEU A 511 5.56 16.10 -29.92
N LEU A 512 6.07 15.90 -31.14
CA LEU A 512 5.63 16.62 -32.34
C LEU A 512 4.41 15.98 -32.96
N SER A 513 4.36 14.66 -33.03
CA SER A 513 3.23 13.91 -33.57
C SER A 513 3.25 12.47 -33.08
N PHE A 514 2.07 11.87 -32.94
CA PHE A 514 1.88 10.45 -32.71
C PHE A 514 0.90 9.88 -33.73
N THR A 515 1.35 8.88 -34.48
CA THR A 515 0.53 8.16 -35.46
C THR A 515 0.32 6.75 -34.94
N ARG A 516 -0.92 6.44 -34.55
CA ARG A 516 -1.31 5.10 -34.08
C ARG A 516 -1.81 4.25 -35.23
N GLN A 517 -1.29 3.03 -35.36
CA GLN A 517 -1.81 2.05 -36.30
C GLN A 517 -3.01 1.30 -35.70
N PRO A 518 -3.94 0.81 -36.54
CA PRO A 518 -5.02 -0.04 -36.07
C PRO A 518 -4.44 -1.26 -35.34
N MET A 519 -4.92 -1.51 -34.11
CA MET A 519 -4.57 -2.74 -33.40
C MET A 519 -5.16 -3.92 -34.18
N PRO A 520 -4.37 -4.95 -34.55
CA PRO A 520 -4.95 -6.16 -35.12
C PRO A 520 -5.93 -6.75 -34.09
N SER A 521 -7.13 -7.13 -34.55
CA SER A 521 -8.10 -7.84 -33.72
C SER A 521 -7.43 -9.10 -33.17
N ARG A 522 -7.28 -9.18 -31.85
CA ARG A 522 -6.73 -10.36 -31.18
C ARG A 522 -7.57 -11.56 -31.64
N PRO A 523 -6.98 -12.62 -32.23
CA PRO A 523 -7.75 -13.80 -32.61
C PRO A 523 -8.48 -14.31 -31.36
N ALA A 524 -9.77 -14.62 -31.52
CA ALA A 524 -10.56 -15.20 -30.45
C ALA A 524 -9.79 -16.40 -29.88
N ALA A 525 -9.66 -16.45 -28.55
CA ALA A 525 -9.06 -17.61 -27.89
C ALA A 525 -9.75 -18.87 -28.41
N PRO A 526 -9.00 -19.92 -28.80
CA PRO A 526 -9.60 -21.14 -29.31
C PRO A 526 -10.59 -21.66 -28.27
N ALA A 527 -11.84 -21.88 -28.71
CA ALA A 527 -12.85 -22.47 -27.87
C ALA A 527 -12.31 -23.80 -27.35
N TYR A 528 -12.02 -23.87 -26.05
CA TYR A 528 -11.64 -25.12 -25.40
C TYR A 528 -12.81 -26.10 -25.56
N ARG A 529 -12.64 -27.08 -26.47
CA ARG A 529 -13.50 -28.26 -26.51
C ARG A 529 -13.39 -28.94 -25.15
N ARG A 530 -14.53 -29.04 -24.47
CA ARG A 530 -14.69 -29.91 -23.30
C ARG A 530 -14.36 -31.33 -23.74
N TYR A 531 -13.34 -31.92 -23.12
CA TYR A 531 -13.18 -33.35 -22.98
C TYR A 531 -13.11 -33.66 -21.49
#